data_AF-D9XHT9-F1
#
_entry.id   AF-D9XHT9-F1
#
_cell.length_a   1.000
_cell.length_b   1.000
_cell.length_c   1.000
_cell.angle_alpha   90.00
_cell.angle_beta   90.00
_cell.angle_gamma   90.00
#
_symmetry.space_group_name_H-M   'P 1'
#
loop_
_entity.id
_entity.type
_entity.pdbx_description
1 polymer ?
#
loop_
_entity_poly.entity_id
_entity_poly.type
_entity_poly.pdbx_seq_one_letter_code
_entity_poly.pdbx_strand_id
1 'polypeptide(L)'
;MCRNVPRKDATVPDSTVRAGLLEPRPLNRFGPLDSAPTMVRRAEDAHDDWLRETLGIGSAAAPAVLAAARRPAAPMHALGAVLELTPDLRERTLRTLIHPGDERLVVTDVVPTDERIMSGEPFALRVWFAAAPLNPPRLVRVAVEWAGDTFVNEILLDGEDAARGYIDVPFGEDQTLPVGAASFEVTLYNALGARARFRTTCAVLPSNPFSLDLGPDGAFVTGTWSARGVRHGDAYDTGIAVTLSNGDAGAVRLPAGFHWKFWDGGVGGTLVEEGDGAFPGGTIEVPGHNTWRGTIGVHSPVNSGIFKHYEARNDMTIEIIMSGPFGPAVGTITCRTMFHYGVNITRVATEDFTNQEYTDLGTAVNRTRTIYERSDVSFDVQWRGIARANVGGYQIIDSFAEFHQLLADWSGPDTNQNIDAFIVQSIAIAGTGVDGIDGSIPGPTSHAGPDSGLTASKCGYVDASGIRRLHSEYLGMLIGHELGHYLGLVHVNDAGNLMLPSSGTNDIAFTYGQYGTMIHHGWVRID
;
A
#
# COMPACT_ATOMS: atom_id res chain seq x y z
N MET A 1 -60.29 13.47 33.72
CA MET A 1 -59.69 13.60 32.38
C MET A 1 -58.28 14.17 32.54
N CYS A 2 -57.28 13.30 32.72
CA CYS A 2 -55.88 13.69 32.67
C CYS A 2 -55.45 13.64 31.21
N ARG A 3 -55.11 14.80 30.63
CA ARG A 3 -54.53 14.89 29.29
C ARG A 3 -53.10 14.34 29.36
N ASN A 4 -52.87 13.18 28.75
CA ASN A 4 -51.53 12.75 28.35
C ASN A 4 -51.02 13.75 27.31
N VAL A 5 -50.07 14.59 27.73
CA VAL A 5 -49.22 15.33 26.81
C VAL A 5 -48.16 14.34 26.34
N PRO A 6 -47.98 14.09 25.03
CA PRO A 6 -46.90 13.26 24.54
C PRO A 6 -45.58 13.91 24.99
N ARG A 7 -44.73 13.16 25.68
CA ARG A 7 -43.33 13.54 25.82
C ARG A 7 -42.79 13.68 24.40
N LYS A 8 -42.38 14.87 24.04
CA LYS A 8 -41.55 15.12 22.88
C LYS A 8 -40.23 14.45 23.22
N ASP A 9 -40.06 13.20 22.80
CA ASP A 9 -38.80 12.49 22.95
C ASP A 9 -37.72 13.40 22.40
N ALA A 10 -36.73 13.71 23.25
CA ALA A 10 -35.56 14.43 22.82
C ALA A 10 -34.96 13.58 21.70
N THR A 11 -35.03 14.08 20.46
CA THR A 11 -34.40 13.46 19.31
C THR A 11 -32.94 13.23 19.68
N VAL A 12 -32.58 11.97 19.89
CA VAL A 12 -31.19 11.56 20.02
C VAL A 12 -30.49 12.15 18.78
N PRO A 13 -29.33 12.81 18.92
CA PRO A 13 -28.58 13.25 17.75
C PRO A 13 -28.24 12.01 16.92
N ASP A 14 -28.90 11.87 15.77
CA ASP A 14 -28.65 10.79 14.83
C ASP A 14 -27.27 11.00 14.17
N SER A 15 -26.54 9.91 13.95
CA SER A 15 -25.31 9.92 13.18
C SER A 15 -25.60 10.43 11.78
N THR A 16 -24.70 11.24 11.25
CA THR A 16 -24.84 11.80 9.92
C THR A 16 -23.92 11.08 8.96
N VAL A 17 -24.39 10.88 7.73
CA VAL A 17 -23.61 10.21 6.69
C VAL A 17 -23.25 11.18 5.58
N ARG A 18 -22.01 11.09 5.11
CA ARG A 18 -21.52 11.76 3.91
C ARG A 18 -21.00 10.73 2.94
N ALA A 19 -21.35 10.88 1.66
CA ALA A 19 -20.90 9.97 0.62
C ALA A 19 -20.06 10.71 -0.43
N GLY A 20 -19.00 10.07 -0.90
CA GLY A 20 -18.07 10.58 -1.89
C GLY A 20 -17.90 9.62 -3.07
N LEU A 21 -17.36 10.14 -4.18
CA LEU A 21 -16.92 9.31 -5.31
C LEU A 21 -15.43 9.07 -5.18
N LEU A 22 -15.00 7.84 -5.49
CA LEU A 22 -13.59 7.54 -5.69
C LEU A 22 -13.31 7.53 -7.19
N GLU A 23 -12.07 7.88 -7.55
CA GLU A 23 -11.63 7.71 -8.92
C GLU A 23 -11.75 6.23 -9.34
N PRO A 24 -12.39 5.95 -10.48
CA PRO A 24 -12.41 4.61 -11.04
C PRO A 24 -10.98 4.11 -11.23
N ARG A 25 -10.77 2.83 -10.93
CA ARG A 25 -9.49 2.17 -11.17
C ARG A 25 -9.67 1.07 -12.19
N PRO A 26 -8.66 0.82 -13.06
CA PRO A 26 -8.69 -0.33 -13.95
C PRO A 26 -8.86 -1.62 -13.15
N LEU A 27 -9.61 -2.58 -13.69
CA LEU A 27 -9.86 -3.85 -13.02
C LEU A 27 -8.60 -4.61 -12.66
N ASN A 28 -7.54 -4.49 -13.47
CA ASN A 28 -6.26 -5.12 -13.25
C ASN A 28 -5.27 -4.23 -12.47
N ARG A 29 -5.64 -2.99 -12.13
CA ARG A 29 -4.82 -2.04 -11.34
C ARG A 29 -5.67 -1.41 -10.23
N PHE A 30 -6.35 -2.26 -9.49
CA PHE A 30 -7.36 -1.85 -8.52
C PHE A 30 -6.72 -1.28 -7.24
N GLY A 31 -5.49 -1.70 -6.93
CA GLY A 31 -4.78 -1.39 -5.70
C GLY A 31 -4.01 -0.07 -5.76
N PRO A 32 -3.96 0.72 -4.68
CA PRO A 32 -3.22 1.98 -4.66
C PRO A 32 -1.70 1.77 -4.69
N LEU A 33 -1.26 0.56 -4.36
CA LEU A 33 0.14 0.15 -4.24
C LEU A 33 0.57 -0.76 -5.40
N ASP A 34 -0.23 -0.82 -6.47
CA ASP A 34 0.12 -1.64 -7.62
C ASP A 34 1.38 -1.09 -8.30
N SER A 35 2.27 -1.99 -8.68
CA SER A 35 3.47 -1.65 -9.44
C SER A 35 3.07 -1.03 -10.78
N ALA A 36 3.72 0.07 -11.13
CA ALA A 36 3.56 0.64 -12.47
C ALA A 36 4.20 -0.30 -13.50
N PRO A 37 3.55 -0.53 -14.66
CA PRO A 37 4.18 -1.22 -15.78
C PRO A 37 5.53 -0.55 -16.12
N THR A 38 6.57 -1.34 -16.31
CA THR A 38 7.90 -0.81 -16.65
C THR A 38 8.17 -0.98 -18.14
N MET A 39 8.76 0.06 -18.74
CA MET A 39 9.09 0.05 -20.17
C MET A 39 10.45 -0.63 -20.43
N VAL A 40 10.83 -1.65 -19.67
CA VAL A 40 12.11 -2.34 -19.88
C VAL A 40 11.97 -3.33 -21.03
N ARG A 41 12.98 -3.43 -21.90
CA ARG A 41 12.98 -4.36 -23.05
C ARG A 41 14.35 -4.98 -23.26
N ARG A 42 14.41 -6.20 -23.84
CA ARG A 42 15.68 -6.77 -24.30
C ARG A 42 16.25 -5.92 -25.44
N ALA A 43 17.57 -5.69 -25.43
CA ALA A 43 18.25 -4.89 -26.47
C ALA A 43 18.07 -5.49 -27.87
N GLU A 44 17.89 -6.80 -27.95
CA GLU A 44 17.59 -7.57 -29.17
C GLU A 44 16.17 -7.32 -29.72
N ASP A 45 15.18 -7.11 -28.85
CA ASP A 45 13.79 -6.83 -29.25
C ASP A 45 13.50 -5.33 -29.44
N ALA A 46 14.42 -4.46 -29.01
CA ALA A 46 14.29 -3.02 -29.19
C ALA A 46 14.54 -2.62 -30.65
N HIS A 47 13.80 -1.62 -31.14
CA HIS A 47 13.93 -1.03 -32.47
C HIS A 47 14.05 0.50 -32.39
N ASP A 48 14.52 1.13 -33.47
CA ASP A 48 14.86 2.56 -33.48
C ASP A 48 13.69 3.46 -33.07
N ASP A 49 12.49 3.20 -33.59
CA ASP A 49 11.30 3.99 -33.27
C ASP A 49 10.93 3.89 -31.78
N TRP A 50 11.12 2.72 -31.16
CA TRP A 50 10.85 2.56 -29.74
C TRP A 50 11.84 3.34 -28.87
N LEU A 51 13.13 3.36 -29.24
CA LEU A 51 14.13 4.18 -28.54
C LEU A 51 13.81 5.68 -28.66
N ARG A 52 13.31 6.11 -29.81
CA ARG A 52 12.91 7.50 -30.04
C ARG A 52 11.70 7.88 -29.19
N GLU A 53 10.66 7.06 -29.21
CA GLU A 53 9.41 7.32 -28.49
C GLU A 53 9.58 7.20 -26.97
N THR A 54 10.30 6.18 -26.51
CA THR A 54 10.41 5.84 -25.09
C THR A 54 11.54 6.61 -24.39
N LEU A 55 12.69 6.74 -25.06
CA LEU A 55 13.88 7.34 -24.45
C LEU A 55 14.15 8.76 -24.96
N GLY A 56 13.51 9.20 -26.05
CA GLY A 56 13.80 10.49 -26.68
C GLY A 56 15.14 10.51 -27.42
N ILE A 57 15.67 9.33 -27.79
CA ILE A 57 16.93 9.23 -28.53
C ILE A 57 16.71 9.75 -29.95
N GLY A 58 17.60 10.62 -30.46
CA GLY A 58 17.50 11.14 -31.82
C GLY A 58 17.63 10.04 -32.88
N SER A 59 16.97 10.23 -34.04
CA SER A 59 16.96 9.25 -35.13
C SER A 59 18.36 8.86 -35.64
N ALA A 60 19.33 9.78 -35.61
CA ALA A 60 20.71 9.51 -35.98
C ALA A 60 21.45 8.60 -34.97
N ALA A 61 21.08 8.69 -33.69
CA ALA A 61 21.76 7.98 -32.60
C ALA A 61 21.17 6.59 -32.32
N ALA A 62 19.88 6.40 -32.56
CA ALA A 62 19.17 5.15 -32.23
C ALA A 62 19.83 3.87 -32.80
N PRO A 63 20.26 3.83 -34.08
CA PRO A 63 20.93 2.64 -34.61
C PRO A 63 22.26 2.33 -33.92
N ALA A 64 23.04 3.37 -33.59
CA ALA A 64 24.31 3.23 -32.88
C ALA A 64 24.10 2.75 -31.44
N VAL A 65 23.05 3.24 -30.78
CA VAL A 65 22.64 2.79 -29.44
C VAL A 65 22.25 1.31 -29.45
N LEU A 66 21.41 0.84 -30.39
CA LEU A 66 21.06 -0.57 -30.49
C LEU A 66 22.28 -1.45 -30.79
N ALA A 67 23.15 -1.01 -31.71
CA ALA A 67 24.38 -1.73 -32.04
C ALA A 67 25.32 -1.84 -30.83
N ALA A 68 25.39 -0.81 -29.98
CA ALA A 68 26.14 -0.84 -28.73
C ALA A 68 25.47 -1.72 -27.66
N ALA A 69 24.15 -1.61 -27.49
CA ALA A 69 23.39 -2.32 -26.47
C ALA A 69 23.30 -3.84 -26.73
N ARG A 70 23.36 -4.27 -27.99
CA ARG A 70 23.37 -5.69 -28.36
C ARG A 70 24.73 -6.37 -28.20
N ARG A 71 25.77 -5.64 -27.79
CA ARG A 71 27.09 -6.25 -27.52
C ARG A 71 27.03 -7.08 -26.23
N PRO A 72 27.54 -8.33 -26.23
CA PRO A 72 27.52 -9.17 -25.04
C PRO A 72 28.38 -8.64 -23.88
N ALA A 73 29.44 -7.90 -24.20
CA ALA A 73 30.43 -7.43 -23.22
C ALA A 73 30.47 -5.90 -23.14
N ALA A 74 30.57 -5.39 -21.92
CA ALA A 74 30.75 -3.98 -21.58
C ALA A 74 29.78 -3.01 -22.27
N PRO A 75 28.44 -3.20 -22.15
CA PRO A 75 27.45 -2.32 -22.76
C PRO A 75 27.60 -0.86 -22.34
N MET A 76 28.01 -0.61 -21.08
CA MET A 76 28.30 0.74 -20.60
C MET A 76 29.44 1.42 -21.37
N HIS A 77 30.53 0.70 -21.65
CA HIS A 77 31.64 1.23 -22.44
C HIS A 77 31.22 1.44 -23.90
N ALA A 78 30.45 0.50 -24.48
CA ALA A 78 29.96 0.61 -25.84
C ALA A 78 29.01 1.81 -26.04
N LEU A 79 28.07 2.02 -25.10
CA LEU A 79 27.20 3.20 -25.10
C LEU A 79 27.96 4.49 -24.79
N GLY A 80 29.08 4.39 -24.06
CA GLY A 80 30.04 5.48 -23.85
C GLY A 80 30.62 6.06 -25.14
N ALA A 81 30.71 5.24 -26.19
CA ALA A 81 31.27 5.64 -27.48
C ALA A 81 30.23 6.28 -28.43
N VAL A 82 28.95 6.32 -28.06
CA VAL A 82 27.90 7.00 -28.84
C VAL A 82 27.94 8.48 -28.48
N LEU A 83 28.47 9.32 -29.37
CA LEU A 83 28.76 10.73 -29.11
C LEU A 83 27.50 11.56 -28.82
N GLU A 84 26.37 11.15 -29.39
CA GLU A 84 25.07 11.82 -29.28
C GLU A 84 24.33 11.48 -27.97
N LEU A 85 24.81 10.50 -27.19
CA LEU A 85 24.24 10.18 -25.89
C LEU A 85 24.83 11.05 -24.77
N THR A 86 23.98 11.89 -24.19
CA THR A 86 24.29 12.53 -22.90
C THR A 86 24.47 11.48 -21.79
N PRO A 87 25.19 11.80 -20.71
CA PRO A 87 25.34 10.89 -19.56
C PRO A 87 23.98 10.39 -19.01
N ASP A 88 23.00 11.29 -18.86
CA ASP A 88 21.66 10.94 -18.36
C ASP A 88 20.93 9.99 -19.31
N LEU A 89 20.99 10.25 -20.62
CA LEU A 89 20.33 9.42 -21.62
C LEU A 89 21.00 8.05 -21.73
N ARG A 90 22.32 7.99 -21.54
CA ARG A 90 23.09 6.74 -21.44
C ARG A 90 22.68 5.91 -20.25
N GLU A 91 22.56 6.52 -19.07
CA GLU A 91 22.11 5.84 -17.86
C GLU A 91 20.68 5.34 -18.01
N ARG A 92 19.76 6.18 -18.52
CA ARG A 92 18.38 5.76 -18.83
C ARG A 92 18.35 4.60 -19.82
N THR A 93 19.20 4.63 -20.85
CA THR A 93 19.32 3.53 -21.82
C THR A 93 19.76 2.23 -21.15
N LEU A 94 20.81 2.27 -20.32
CA LEU A 94 21.29 1.11 -19.56
C LEU A 94 20.21 0.54 -18.63
N ARG A 95 19.40 1.40 -18.01
CA ARG A 95 18.31 0.96 -17.12
C ARG A 95 17.14 0.33 -17.88
N THR A 96 16.84 0.84 -19.07
CA THR A 96 15.65 0.46 -19.84
C THR A 96 15.92 -0.72 -20.78
N LEU A 97 17.17 -0.95 -21.18
CA LEU A 97 17.56 -2.09 -22.01
C LEU A 97 18.19 -3.20 -21.16
N ILE A 98 17.74 -4.44 -21.37
CA ILE A 98 18.43 -5.64 -20.88
C ILE A 98 19.42 -6.10 -21.93
N HIS A 99 20.70 -6.14 -21.55
CA HIS A 99 21.80 -6.54 -22.43
C HIS A 99 22.00 -8.06 -22.43
N PRO A 100 22.59 -8.66 -23.49
CA PRO A 100 22.68 -10.12 -23.62
C PRO A 100 23.42 -10.85 -22.47
N GLY A 101 24.29 -10.14 -21.74
CA GLY A 101 25.03 -10.68 -20.59
C GLY A 101 24.51 -10.21 -19.22
N ASP A 102 23.42 -9.45 -19.15
CA ASP A 102 22.90 -8.94 -17.89
C ASP A 102 22.37 -10.08 -17.01
N GLU A 103 22.63 -9.99 -15.71
CA GLU A 103 22.02 -10.88 -14.71
C GLU A 103 20.65 -10.37 -14.23
N ARG A 104 20.28 -9.15 -14.65
CA ARG A 104 19.05 -8.48 -14.26
C ARG A 104 17.82 -9.22 -14.80
N LEU A 105 16.82 -9.35 -13.95
CA LEU A 105 15.46 -9.68 -14.31
C LEU A 105 14.57 -8.47 -14.05
N VAL A 106 13.57 -8.29 -14.89
CA VAL A 106 12.52 -7.30 -14.66
C VAL A 106 11.19 -7.93 -15.02
N VAL A 107 10.23 -7.90 -14.09
CA VAL A 107 8.82 -8.11 -14.43
C VAL A 107 8.31 -6.79 -14.99
N THR A 108 7.92 -6.80 -16.26
CA THR A 108 7.51 -5.57 -16.95
C THR A 108 6.05 -5.26 -16.73
N ASP A 109 5.21 -6.30 -16.64
CA ASP A 109 3.78 -6.15 -16.40
C ASP A 109 3.12 -7.45 -15.94
N VAL A 110 1.99 -7.36 -15.24
CA VAL A 110 1.16 -8.52 -14.85
C VAL A 110 -0.31 -8.21 -15.08
N VAL A 111 -1.01 -9.03 -15.87
CA VAL A 111 -2.43 -8.84 -16.18
C VAL A 111 -3.19 -10.17 -16.28
N PRO A 112 -4.50 -10.22 -16.02
CA PRO A 112 -5.31 -11.40 -16.34
C PRO A 112 -5.31 -11.69 -17.85
N THR A 113 -5.28 -12.96 -18.25
CA THR A 113 -5.27 -13.36 -19.67
C THR A 113 -6.56 -12.98 -20.40
N ASP A 114 -7.70 -13.01 -19.70
CA ASP A 114 -9.02 -12.67 -20.23
C ASP A 114 -9.47 -11.25 -19.84
N GLU A 115 -8.50 -10.37 -19.55
CA GLU A 115 -8.65 -8.98 -19.11
C GLU A 115 -9.33 -8.78 -17.74
N ARG A 116 -9.97 -9.83 -17.21
CA ARG A 116 -10.70 -9.84 -15.94
C ARG A 116 -10.55 -11.19 -15.22
N ILE A 117 -10.95 -11.20 -13.95
CA ILE A 117 -11.07 -12.41 -13.14
C ILE A 117 -12.52 -12.52 -12.69
N MET A 118 -13.14 -13.67 -12.92
CA MET A 118 -14.52 -13.95 -12.50
C MET A 118 -14.51 -14.81 -11.22
N SER A 119 -15.47 -14.55 -10.33
CA SER A 119 -15.57 -15.21 -9.03
C SER A 119 -15.91 -16.69 -9.17
N GLY A 120 -15.17 -17.56 -8.49
CA GLY A 120 -15.42 -18.99 -8.55
C GLY A 120 -15.11 -19.64 -9.91
N GLU A 121 -14.42 -18.94 -10.82
CA GLU A 121 -13.97 -19.47 -12.11
C GLU A 121 -12.44 -19.58 -12.16
N PRO A 122 -11.89 -20.60 -12.84
CA PRO A 122 -10.46 -20.65 -13.16
C PRO A 122 -10.01 -19.43 -13.97
N PHE A 123 -8.78 -18.99 -13.76
CA PHE A 123 -8.21 -17.85 -14.47
C PHE A 123 -6.71 -18.05 -14.68
N ALA A 124 -6.07 -17.19 -15.49
CA ALA A 124 -4.63 -17.14 -15.59
C ALA A 124 -4.12 -15.69 -15.54
N LEU A 125 -2.90 -15.53 -15.03
CA LEU A 125 -2.19 -14.26 -15.06
C LEU A 125 -1.04 -14.33 -16.06
N ARG A 126 -1.03 -13.42 -17.03
CA ARG A 126 0.12 -13.20 -17.89
C ARG A 126 1.15 -12.34 -17.17
N VAL A 127 2.31 -12.92 -16.92
CA VAL A 127 3.47 -12.24 -16.35
C VAL A 127 4.44 -11.93 -17.48
N TRP A 128 4.53 -10.66 -17.86
CA TRP A 128 5.49 -10.16 -18.84
C TRP A 128 6.82 -9.86 -18.16
N PHE A 129 7.92 -10.17 -18.83
CA PHE A 129 9.25 -9.94 -18.29
C PHE A 129 10.30 -9.63 -19.35
N ALA A 130 11.38 -9.01 -18.91
CA ALA A 130 12.59 -8.82 -19.67
C ALA A 130 13.78 -9.41 -18.90
N ALA A 131 14.52 -10.30 -19.56
CA ALA A 131 15.73 -10.93 -19.03
C ALA A 131 16.71 -11.23 -20.17
N ALA A 132 17.99 -11.33 -19.85
CA ALA A 132 19.00 -11.68 -20.83
C ALA A 132 18.87 -13.17 -21.22
N PRO A 133 19.07 -13.55 -22.51
CA PRO A 133 19.02 -14.94 -22.94
C PRO A 133 20.01 -15.86 -22.22
N LEU A 134 21.15 -15.32 -21.76
CA LEU A 134 22.14 -16.08 -21.00
C LEU A 134 21.69 -16.38 -19.57
N ASN A 135 20.79 -15.54 -19.02
CA ASN A 135 20.34 -15.61 -17.64
C ASN A 135 18.80 -15.58 -17.56
N PRO A 136 18.10 -16.50 -18.25
CA PRO A 136 16.64 -16.46 -18.34
C PRO A 136 16.00 -16.78 -16.97
N PRO A 137 14.77 -16.29 -16.74
CA PRO A 137 13.98 -16.73 -15.59
C PRO A 137 13.77 -18.24 -15.64
N ARG A 138 13.67 -18.85 -14.45
CA ARG A 138 13.47 -20.29 -14.25
C ARG A 138 12.27 -20.61 -13.39
N LEU A 139 11.89 -19.71 -12.49
CA LEU A 139 10.75 -19.86 -11.61
C LEU A 139 9.96 -18.56 -11.55
N VAL A 140 8.64 -18.66 -11.69
CA VAL A 140 7.69 -17.63 -11.30
C VAL A 140 6.94 -18.11 -10.08
N ARG A 141 6.86 -17.25 -9.07
CA ARG A 141 6.08 -17.45 -7.86
C ARG A 141 5.04 -16.34 -7.77
N VAL A 142 3.78 -16.71 -7.62
CA VAL A 142 2.67 -15.77 -7.42
C VAL A 142 2.04 -16.05 -6.07
N ALA A 143 2.21 -15.13 -5.12
CA ALA A 143 1.46 -15.16 -3.87
C ALA A 143 0.17 -14.34 -4.02
N VAL A 144 -0.96 -14.90 -3.59
CA VAL A 144 -2.28 -14.30 -3.74
C VAL A 144 -2.80 -13.90 -2.36
N GLU A 145 -2.91 -12.60 -2.11
CA GLU A 145 -3.53 -12.04 -0.89
C GLU A 145 -4.98 -11.63 -1.22
N TRP A 146 -5.94 -12.10 -0.43
CA TRP A 146 -7.37 -11.78 -0.55
C TRP A 146 -8.03 -11.79 0.84
N ALA A 147 -9.35 -11.67 0.93
CA ALA A 147 -10.07 -11.65 2.21
C ALA A 147 -10.02 -12.97 3.01
N GLY A 148 -9.46 -14.04 2.44
CA GLY A 148 -9.27 -15.34 3.09
C GLY A 148 -7.80 -15.74 3.20
N ASP A 149 -7.54 -17.04 3.24
CA ASP A 149 -6.18 -17.56 3.42
C ASP A 149 -5.33 -17.32 2.16
N THR A 150 -4.17 -16.69 2.37
CA THR A 150 -3.16 -16.51 1.33
C THR A 150 -2.71 -17.86 0.79
N PHE A 151 -2.61 -17.98 -0.53
CA PHE A 151 -2.03 -19.13 -1.20
C PHE A 151 -0.97 -18.73 -2.21
N VAL A 152 -0.19 -19.70 -2.66
CA VAL A 152 0.96 -19.49 -3.56
C VAL A 152 0.88 -20.46 -4.72
N ASN A 153 1.16 -19.96 -5.92
CA ASN A 153 1.31 -20.77 -7.13
C ASN A 153 2.72 -20.57 -7.70
N GLU A 154 3.39 -21.67 -8.04
CA GLU A 154 4.78 -21.69 -8.50
C GLU A 154 4.89 -22.49 -9.79
N ILE A 155 5.50 -21.89 -10.81
CA ILE A 155 5.64 -22.49 -12.15
C ILE A 155 7.07 -22.34 -12.64
N LEU A 156 7.61 -23.43 -13.17
CA LEU A 156 8.90 -23.41 -13.85
C LEU A 156 8.75 -22.88 -15.26
N LEU A 157 9.62 -21.92 -15.63
CA LEU A 157 9.67 -21.38 -16.99
C LEU A 157 10.56 -22.24 -17.86
N ASP A 158 10.07 -22.56 -19.06
CA ASP A 158 10.86 -23.26 -20.06
C ASP A 158 11.56 -22.28 -21.04
N GLY A 159 12.22 -22.83 -22.05
CA GLY A 159 12.91 -22.03 -23.06
C GLY A 159 11.96 -21.26 -23.99
N GLU A 160 10.74 -21.76 -24.20
CA GLU A 160 9.73 -21.12 -25.04
C GLU A 160 9.14 -19.90 -24.31
N ASP A 161 8.84 -20.02 -23.01
CA ASP A 161 8.43 -18.89 -22.16
C ASP A 161 9.48 -17.76 -22.18
N ALA A 162 10.74 -18.13 -21.97
CA ALA A 162 11.86 -17.19 -21.99
C ALA A 162 12.03 -16.52 -23.36
N ALA A 163 11.78 -17.23 -24.46
CA ALA A 163 11.83 -16.66 -25.80
C ALA A 163 10.66 -15.68 -26.06
N ARG A 164 9.45 -16.04 -25.62
CA ARG A 164 8.23 -15.21 -25.74
C ARG A 164 8.26 -13.94 -24.88
N GLY A 165 9.00 -13.96 -23.77
CA GLY A 165 9.08 -12.84 -22.83
C GLY A 165 7.86 -12.72 -21.90
N TYR A 166 7.07 -13.79 -21.79
CA TYR A 166 5.99 -13.90 -20.82
C TYR A 166 5.71 -15.37 -20.48
N ILE A 167 5.04 -15.56 -19.35
CA ILE A 167 4.43 -16.84 -18.95
C ILE A 167 3.00 -16.58 -18.49
N ASP A 168 2.09 -17.49 -18.83
CA ASP A 168 0.73 -17.51 -18.30
C ASP A 168 0.69 -18.45 -17.08
N VAL A 169 0.34 -17.91 -15.91
CA VAL A 169 0.24 -18.65 -14.65
C VAL A 169 -1.21 -19.05 -14.42
N PRO A 170 -1.62 -20.31 -14.70
CA PRO A 170 -2.98 -20.78 -14.48
C PRO A 170 -3.30 -21.02 -13.01
N PHE A 171 -4.53 -20.68 -12.62
CA PHE A 171 -5.15 -20.96 -11.32
C PHE A 171 -6.38 -21.84 -11.56
N GLY A 172 -6.35 -23.05 -10.99
CA GLY A 172 -7.36 -24.08 -11.22
C GLY A 172 -8.65 -23.89 -10.42
N GLU A 173 -9.53 -24.89 -10.49
CA GLU A 173 -10.82 -24.91 -9.76
C GLU A 173 -10.66 -24.83 -8.24
N ASP A 174 -9.52 -25.27 -7.71
CA ASP A 174 -9.15 -25.23 -6.30
C ASP A 174 -8.51 -23.90 -5.86
N GLN A 175 -8.25 -23.00 -6.82
CA GLN A 175 -7.59 -21.70 -6.61
C GLN A 175 -8.45 -20.53 -7.13
N THR A 176 -9.77 -20.70 -7.12
CA THR A 176 -10.71 -19.64 -7.50
C THR A 176 -10.84 -18.60 -6.39
N LEU A 177 -11.25 -17.39 -6.76
CA LEU A 177 -11.37 -16.26 -5.83
C LEU A 177 -12.84 -15.87 -5.65
N PRO A 178 -13.26 -15.41 -4.47
CA PRO A 178 -14.56 -14.76 -4.33
C PRO A 178 -14.51 -13.35 -4.93
N VAL A 179 -15.69 -12.76 -5.06
CA VAL A 179 -15.86 -11.34 -5.39
C VAL A 179 -15.10 -10.46 -4.41
N GLY A 180 -14.42 -9.43 -4.92
CA GLY A 180 -13.66 -8.48 -4.11
C GLY A 180 -12.31 -8.14 -4.73
N ALA A 181 -11.41 -7.53 -3.94
CA ALA A 181 -10.04 -7.25 -4.38
C ALA A 181 -9.12 -8.44 -4.08
N ALA A 182 -8.28 -8.82 -5.04
CA ALA A 182 -7.22 -9.80 -4.86
C ALA A 182 -5.87 -9.20 -5.29
N SER A 183 -4.88 -9.20 -4.39
CA SER A 183 -3.52 -8.78 -4.69
C SER A 183 -2.66 -9.97 -5.10
N PHE A 184 -1.82 -9.78 -6.11
CA PHE A 184 -0.90 -10.75 -6.65
C PHE A 184 0.52 -10.20 -6.52
N GLU A 185 1.33 -10.82 -5.66
CA GLU A 185 2.76 -10.55 -5.56
C GLU A 185 3.51 -11.57 -6.42
N VAL A 186 3.97 -11.12 -7.58
CA VAL A 186 4.72 -11.92 -8.54
C VAL A 186 6.20 -11.75 -8.26
N THR A 187 6.93 -12.87 -8.12
CA THR A 187 8.39 -12.90 -8.04
C THR A 187 8.96 -13.82 -9.11
N LEU A 188 9.91 -13.32 -9.89
CA LEU A 188 10.72 -14.11 -10.82
C LEU A 188 12.08 -14.41 -10.23
N TYR A 189 12.62 -15.59 -10.53
CA TYR A 189 13.96 -16.03 -10.17
C TYR A 189 14.70 -16.57 -11.39
N ASN A 190 16.01 -16.33 -11.49
CA ASN A 190 16.89 -17.07 -12.41
C ASN A 190 17.81 -18.03 -11.65
N ALA A 191 18.59 -18.81 -12.42
CA ALA A 191 19.53 -19.79 -11.87
C ALA A 191 20.71 -19.17 -11.09
N LEU A 192 20.97 -17.87 -11.26
CA LEU A 192 22.03 -17.13 -10.55
C LEU A 192 21.52 -16.51 -9.25
N GLY A 193 20.24 -16.70 -8.89
CA GLY A 193 19.64 -16.15 -7.69
C GLY A 193 19.18 -14.70 -7.81
N ALA A 194 19.28 -14.09 -9.01
CA ALA A 194 18.69 -12.78 -9.23
C ALA A 194 17.16 -12.89 -9.17
N ARG A 195 16.52 -11.82 -8.68
CA ARG A 195 15.08 -11.76 -8.45
C ARG A 195 14.47 -10.47 -8.95
N ALA A 196 13.23 -10.55 -9.42
CA ALA A 196 12.40 -9.39 -9.76
C ALA A 196 11.02 -9.54 -9.13
N ARG A 197 10.41 -8.43 -8.71
CA ARG A 197 9.09 -8.42 -8.06
C ARG A 197 8.14 -7.46 -8.77
N PHE A 198 6.85 -7.78 -8.73
CA PHE A 198 5.78 -6.95 -9.23
C PHE A 198 4.51 -7.23 -8.43
N ARG A 199 3.85 -6.17 -7.95
CA ARG A 199 2.56 -6.27 -7.28
C ARG A 199 1.47 -5.77 -8.21
N THR A 200 0.38 -6.51 -8.32
CA THR A 200 -0.83 -6.03 -8.99
C THR A 200 -2.06 -6.45 -8.22
N THR A 201 -3.11 -5.64 -8.20
CA THR A 201 -4.37 -5.97 -7.54
C THR A 201 -5.45 -5.99 -8.60
N CYS A 202 -6.20 -7.10 -8.66
CA CYS A 202 -7.35 -7.21 -9.54
C CYS A 202 -8.66 -7.13 -8.74
N ALA A 203 -9.67 -6.50 -9.33
CA ALA A 203 -11.05 -6.68 -8.90
C ALA A 203 -11.60 -7.98 -9.49
N VAL A 204 -11.98 -8.92 -8.62
CA VAL A 204 -12.65 -10.17 -8.96
C VAL A 204 -14.15 -9.88 -9.09
N LEU A 205 -14.67 -10.05 -10.31
CA LEU A 205 -16.05 -9.73 -10.64
C LEU A 205 -16.99 -10.88 -10.27
N PRO A 206 -18.25 -10.60 -9.90
CA PRO A 206 -19.23 -11.65 -9.64
C PRO A 206 -19.60 -12.39 -10.92
N SER A 207 -19.85 -13.69 -10.84
CA SER A 207 -20.31 -14.49 -12.00
C SER A 207 -21.80 -14.35 -12.29
N ASN A 208 -22.54 -13.65 -11.42
CA ASN A 208 -23.96 -13.30 -11.58
C ASN A 208 -24.21 -11.91 -10.99
N PRO A 209 -25.18 -11.17 -11.53
CA PRO A 209 -24.96 -9.98 -12.34
C PRO A 209 -24.24 -8.83 -11.61
N PHE A 210 -24.42 -8.73 -10.28
CA PHE A 210 -24.08 -7.54 -9.54
C PHE A 210 -23.78 -7.83 -8.07
N SER A 211 -22.78 -7.17 -7.51
CA SER A 211 -22.42 -7.26 -6.09
C SER A 211 -22.11 -5.88 -5.50
N LEU A 212 -22.30 -5.78 -4.18
CA LEU A 212 -21.84 -4.66 -3.35
C LEU A 212 -20.85 -5.20 -2.34
N ASP A 213 -19.62 -4.71 -2.40
CA ASP A 213 -18.55 -5.05 -1.46
C ASP A 213 -18.16 -3.83 -0.63
N LEU A 214 -17.84 -4.08 0.64
CA LEU A 214 -17.39 -3.06 1.59
C LEU A 214 -15.95 -3.35 1.99
N GLY A 215 -15.13 -2.30 1.97
CA GLY A 215 -13.77 -2.33 2.47
C GLY A 215 -13.51 -1.19 3.44
N PRO A 216 -12.42 -1.25 4.21
CA PRO A 216 -11.91 -0.05 4.88
C PRO A 216 -11.67 1.06 3.86
N ASP A 217 -12.02 2.31 4.20
CA ASP A 217 -11.59 3.44 3.39
C ASP A 217 -10.06 3.57 3.47
N GLY A 218 -9.38 3.84 2.35
CA GLY A 218 -7.91 3.74 2.21
C GLY A 218 -7.10 4.70 3.09
N ALA A 219 -7.76 5.57 3.87
CA ALA A 219 -7.15 6.35 4.94
C ALA A 219 -7.07 5.62 6.29
N PHE A 220 -7.84 4.54 6.47
CA PHE A 220 -8.08 3.82 7.71
C PHE A 220 -8.14 2.31 7.44
N VAL A 221 -7.02 1.67 7.14
CA VAL A 221 -7.02 0.22 6.88
C VAL A 221 -7.04 -0.52 8.22
N THR A 222 -7.68 -1.68 8.29
CA THR A 222 -7.43 -2.62 9.38
C THR A 222 -7.07 -3.93 8.71
N GLY A 223 -5.98 -4.58 9.13
CA GLY A 223 -5.57 -5.84 8.53
C GLY A 223 -6.35 -7.04 9.03
N THR A 224 -7.47 -6.80 9.72
CA THR A 224 -8.60 -7.72 9.91
C THR A 224 -9.77 -7.45 8.95
N TRP A 225 -9.58 -6.68 7.86
CA TRP A 225 -10.61 -6.26 6.90
C TRP A 225 -11.86 -5.69 7.58
N SER A 226 -11.66 -4.73 8.47
CA SER A 226 -12.69 -4.00 9.22
C SER A 226 -12.59 -2.49 8.96
N ALA A 227 -13.69 -1.76 9.06
CA ALA A 227 -13.69 -0.31 9.11
C ALA A 227 -13.31 0.18 10.52
N ARG A 228 -12.59 1.31 10.60
CA ARG A 228 -12.16 1.90 11.88
C ARG A 228 -13.07 3.06 12.27
N GLY A 229 -13.53 3.06 13.52
CA GLY A 229 -14.05 4.26 14.17
C GLY A 229 -12.89 5.07 14.76
N VAL A 230 -12.70 6.30 14.29
CA VAL A 230 -11.65 7.23 14.75
C VAL A 230 -12.25 8.33 15.58
N ARG A 231 -11.71 8.57 16.77
CA ARG A 231 -12.22 9.60 17.67
C ARG A 231 -11.74 10.99 17.26
N HIS A 232 -12.67 11.92 17.08
CA HIS A 232 -12.41 13.33 16.81
C HIS A 232 -13.19 14.22 17.79
N GLY A 233 -12.59 14.50 18.95
CA GLY A 233 -13.25 15.25 20.02
C GLY A 233 -14.41 14.46 20.62
N ASP A 234 -15.63 14.99 20.50
CA ASP A 234 -16.86 14.41 21.05
C ASP A 234 -17.62 13.55 20.01
N ALA A 235 -16.92 13.00 19.02
CA ALA A 235 -17.50 12.15 17.99
C ALA A 235 -16.54 11.05 17.54
N TYR A 236 -17.09 10.01 16.92
CA TYR A 236 -16.35 9.06 16.09
C TYR A 236 -16.67 9.27 14.62
N ASP A 237 -15.66 9.19 13.76
CA ASP A 237 -15.82 9.11 12.32
C ASP A 237 -15.44 7.70 11.84
N THR A 238 -16.32 7.07 11.06
CA THR A 238 -16.08 5.75 10.44
C THR A 238 -16.09 5.88 8.93
N GLY A 239 -14.96 5.60 8.28
CA GLY A 239 -14.81 5.63 6.83
C GLY A 239 -14.90 4.25 6.20
N ILE A 240 -15.73 4.11 5.17
CA ILE A 240 -15.99 2.84 4.46
C ILE A 240 -15.84 3.07 2.96
N ALA A 241 -15.03 2.24 2.30
CA ALA A 241 -15.00 2.15 0.86
C ALA A 241 -16.11 1.24 0.35
N VAL A 242 -16.81 1.67 -0.70
CA VAL A 242 -17.87 0.92 -1.37
C VAL A 242 -17.41 0.58 -2.78
N THR A 243 -17.50 -0.69 -3.14
CA THR A 243 -17.25 -1.17 -4.50
C THR A 243 -18.50 -1.86 -5.03
N LEU A 244 -19.05 -1.35 -6.12
CA LEU A 244 -20.10 -2.02 -6.87
C LEU A 244 -19.45 -2.73 -8.05
N SER A 245 -19.68 -4.04 -8.19
CA SER A 245 -19.07 -4.83 -9.26
C SER A 245 -20.15 -5.41 -10.16
N ASN A 246 -19.93 -5.31 -11.47
CA ASN A 246 -20.84 -5.82 -12.48
C ASN A 246 -20.16 -6.92 -13.28
N GLY A 247 -20.67 -8.14 -13.13
CA GLY A 247 -20.24 -9.32 -13.85
C GLY A 247 -20.84 -9.44 -15.25
N ASP A 248 -21.95 -8.75 -15.51
CA ASP A 248 -22.65 -8.82 -16.79
C ASP A 248 -21.96 -7.97 -17.86
N ALA A 249 -22.16 -8.33 -19.13
CA ALA A 249 -21.66 -7.55 -20.26
C ALA A 249 -22.45 -6.24 -20.47
N GLY A 250 -23.68 -6.17 -19.98
CA GLY A 250 -24.51 -4.96 -20.01
C GLY A 250 -24.22 -4.05 -18.81
N ALA A 251 -24.38 -2.74 -18.99
CA ALA A 251 -24.28 -1.81 -17.87
C ALA A 251 -25.45 -1.97 -16.88
N VAL A 252 -25.17 -1.87 -15.59
CA VAL A 252 -26.17 -1.88 -14.52
C VAL A 252 -26.37 -0.46 -14.02
N ARG A 253 -27.64 -0.03 -13.93
CA ARG A 253 -28.02 1.28 -13.39
C ARG A 253 -28.81 1.11 -12.11
N LEU A 254 -28.44 1.85 -11.08
CA LEU A 254 -29.09 1.84 -9.78
C LEU A 254 -29.23 3.26 -9.22
N PRO A 255 -30.26 3.53 -8.39
CA PRO A 255 -30.33 4.77 -7.62
C PRO A 255 -29.08 4.94 -6.75
N ALA A 256 -28.60 6.16 -6.60
CA ALA A 256 -27.47 6.46 -5.69
C ALA A 256 -27.85 6.37 -4.21
N GLY A 257 -29.14 6.24 -3.89
CA GLY A 257 -29.64 6.08 -2.53
C GLY A 257 -29.23 4.74 -1.93
N PHE A 258 -28.84 4.76 -0.67
CA PHE A 258 -28.51 3.57 0.11
C PHE A 258 -29.11 3.70 1.52
N HIS A 259 -29.38 2.55 2.10
CA HIS A 259 -29.79 2.41 3.50
C HIS A 259 -28.65 1.76 4.28
N TRP A 260 -28.36 2.25 5.48
CA TRP A 260 -27.26 1.76 6.31
C TRP A 260 -27.77 1.35 7.69
N LYS A 261 -27.17 0.30 8.25
CA LYS A 261 -27.50 -0.23 9.59
C LYS A 261 -26.23 -0.61 10.32
N PHE A 262 -26.11 -0.18 11.57
CA PHE A 262 -25.12 -0.68 12.51
C PHE A 262 -25.75 -1.72 13.44
N TRP A 263 -25.07 -2.84 13.57
CA TRP A 263 -25.50 -3.99 14.36
C TRP A 263 -24.47 -4.32 15.45
N ASP A 264 -24.95 -4.67 16.63
CA ASP A 264 -24.18 -5.33 17.69
C ASP A 264 -24.38 -6.85 17.61
N GLY A 265 -23.28 -7.61 17.62
CA GLY A 265 -23.28 -9.07 17.47
C GLY A 265 -23.41 -9.58 16.01
N GLY A 266 -23.16 -8.74 15.01
CA GLY A 266 -23.28 -9.08 13.59
C GLY A 266 -24.67 -8.80 12.99
N VAL A 267 -24.82 -8.93 11.68
CA VAL A 267 -26.09 -8.66 10.98
C VAL A 267 -27.21 -9.57 11.51
N GLY A 268 -28.35 -8.97 11.86
CA GLY A 268 -29.48 -9.65 12.51
C GLY A 268 -29.38 -9.72 14.03
N GLY A 269 -28.32 -9.18 14.62
CA GLY A 269 -28.18 -8.96 16.06
C GLY A 269 -29.01 -7.78 16.58
N THR A 270 -28.50 -7.06 17.58
CA THR A 270 -29.20 -5.88 18.10
C THR A 270 -28.94 -4.69 17.18
N LEU A 271 -29.98 -4.10 16.62
CA LEU A 271 -29.86 -2.88 15.83
C LEU A 271 -29.41 -1.73 16.73
N VAL A 272 -28.24 -1.17 16.43
CA VAL A 272 -27.66 -0.03 17.16
C VAL A 272 -28.23 1.27 16.62
N GLU A 273 -28.17 1.45 15.30
CA GLU A 273 -28.61 2.66 14.61
C GLU A 273 -28.80 2.35 13.12
N GLU A 274 -29.71 3.06 12.45
CA GLU A 274 -29.91 2.96 11.00
C GLU A 274 -30.28 4.32 10.41
N GLY A 275 -30.11 4.46 9.09
CA GLY A 275 -30.51 5.65 8.37
C GLY A 275 -30.33 5.50 6.87
N ASP A 276 -30.52 6.62 6.17
CA ASP A 276 -30.39 6.68 4.72
C ASP A 276 -29.27 7.64 4.31
N GLY A 277 -28.73 7.41 3.11
CA GLY A 277 -27.77 8.28 2.46
C GLY A 277 -27.91 8.21 0.94
N ALA A 278 -27.14 9.05 0.24
CA ALA A 278 -27.07 8.97 -1.22
C ALA A 278 -25.69 9.41 -1.70
N PHE A 279 -25.16 8.71 -2.69
CA PHE A 279 -23.98 9.17 -3.42
C PHE A 279 -24.33 10.38 -4.29
N PRO A 280 -23.38 11.32 -4.50
CA PRO A 280 -23.60 12.45 -5.39
C PRO A 280 -23.75 11.97 -6.85
N GLY A 281 -24.49 12.72 -7.67
CA GLY A 281 -24.66 12.43 -9.11
C GLY A 281 -25.93 11.66 -9.49
N GLY A 282 -26.76 11.24 -8.52
CA GLY A 282 -28.13 10.76 -8.77
C GLY A 282 -28.23 9.28 -9.15
N THR A 283 -27.98 8.89 -10.39
CA THR A 283 -27.99 7.47 -10.80
C THR A 283 -26.56 6.98 -10.93
N ILE A 284 -26.27 5.82 -10.34
CA ILE A 284 -24.99 5.14 -10.53
C ILE A 284 -25.11 4.23 -11.74
N GLU A 285 -24.15 4.33 -12.66
CA GLU A 285 -23.98 3.41 -13.78
C GLU A 285 -22.68 2.63 -13.58
N VAL A 286 -22.80 1.31 -13.47
CA VAL A 286 -21.66 0.39 -13.43
C VAL A 286 -21.54 -0.25 -14.82
N PRO A 287 -20.50 0.09 -15.60
CA PRO A 287 -20.32 -0.47 -16.93
C PRO A 287 -20.25 -2.00 -16.91
N GLY A 288 -20.53 -2.64 -18.05
CA GLY A 288 -20.38 -4.08 -18.20
C GLY A 288 -18.95 -4.52 -17.90
N HIS A 289 -18.80 -5.61 -17.13
CA HIS A 289 -17.51 -6.15 -16.71
C HIS A 289 -16.62 -5.07 -16.09
N ASN A 290 -17.15 -4.34 -15.11
CA ASN A 290 -16.44 -3.22 -14.50
C ASN A 290 -16.88 -2.99 -13.06
N THR A 291 -16.20 -2.05 -12.41
CA THR A 291 -16.52 -1.60 -11.06
C THR A 291 -16.86 -0.11 -11.03
N TRP A 292 -17.62 0.26 -10.01
CA TRP A 292 -17.81 1.64 -9.58
C TRP A 292 -17.39 1.74 -8.13
N ARG A 293 -16.84 2.89 -7.72
CA ARG A 293 -16.28 3.08 -6.38
C ARG A 293 -16.75 4.38 -5.72
N GLY A 294 -17.01 4.30 -4.42
CA GLY A 294 -17.36 5.44 -3.59
C GLY A 294 -16.87 5.28 -2.16
N THR A 295 -17.09 6.30 -1.35
CA THR A 295 -16.86 6.25 0.10
C THR A 295 -18.10 6.66 0.86
N ILE A 296 -18.26 6.10 2.05
CA ILE A 296 -19.27 6.47 3.04
C ILE A 296 -18.52 6.83 4.32
N GLY A 297 -18.68 8.06 4.79
CA GLY A 297 -18.23 8.51 6.09
C GLY A 297 -19.42 8.65 7.03
N VAL A 298 -19.37 7.96 8.16
CA VAL A 298 -20.39 8.02 9.23
C VAL A 298 -19.82 8.83 10.38
N HIS A 299 -20.45 9.97 10.67
CA HIS A 299 -20.11 10.84 11.80
C HIS A 299 -21.08 10.58 12.95
N SER A 300 -20.55 10.05 14.05
CA SER A 300 -21.31 9.56 15.19
C SER A 300 -21.01 10.40 16.44
N PRO A 301 -21.87 11.37 16.80
CA PRO A 301 -21.65 12.26 17.95
C PRO A 301 -21.82 11.51 19.29
N VAL A 302 -21.33 12.10 20.39
CA VAL A 302 -21.29 11.54 21.76
C VAL A 302 -22.57 10.86 22.27
N ASN A 303 -23.73 11.25 21.75
CA ASN A 303 -25.03 10.72 22.20
C ASN A 303 -25.60 9.61 21.30
N SER A 304 -25.00 9.37 20.13
CA SER A 304 -25.41 8.34 19.16
C SER A 304 -25.22 6.91 19.72
N GLY A 305 -25.91 5.94 19.12
CA GLY A 305 -25.76 4.54 19.50
C GLY A 305 -24.37 4.03 19.14
N ILE A 306 -23.90 4.40 17.95
CA ILE A 306 -22.58 4.04 17.40
C ILE A 306 -21.46 4.54 18.31
N PHE A 307 -21.51 5.81 18.73
CA PHE A 307 -20.50 6.38 19.64
C PHE A 307 -20.38 5.57 20.94
N LYS A 308 -21.52 5.20 21.56
CA LYS A 308 -21.51 4.47 22.82
C LYS A 308 -20.88 3.08 22.71
N HIS A 309 -21.03 2.42 21.56
CA HIS A 309 -20.40 1.12 21.31
C HIS A 309 -18.89 1.27 21.13
N TYR A 310 -18.44 2.25 20.34
CA TYR A 310 -17.01 2.53 20.19
C TYR A 310 -16.35 2.95 21.52
N GLU A 311 -16.99 3.82 22.30
CA GLU A 311 -16.47 4.22 23.62
C GLU A 311 -16.40 3.04 24.60
N ALA A 312 -17.31 2.06 24.46
CA ALA A 312 -17.28 0.80 25.20
C ALA A 312 -16.29 -0.22 24.62
N ARG A 313 -15.64 0.08 23.48
CA ARG A 313 -14.71 -0.79 22.75
C ARG A 313 -15.36 -2.07 22.24
N ASN A 314 -16.62 -1.97 21.86
CA ASN A 314 -17.37 -3.07 21.26
C ASN A 314 -17.24 -3.01 19.75
N ASP A 315 -17.03 -4.18 19.12
CA ASP A 315 -17.13 -4.32 17.68
C ASP A 315 -18.60 -4.23 17.24
N MET A 316 -18.82 -3.61 16.09
CA MET A 316 -20.10 -3.55 15.41
C MET A 316 -19.96 -4.16 14.01
N THR A 317 -21.08 -4.36 13.34
CA THR A 317 -21.11 -4.63 11.89
C THR A 317 -21.96 -3.59 11.22
N ILE A 318 -21.43 -2.93 10.18
CA ILE A 318 -22.25 -2.12 9.30
C ILE A 318 -22.75 -2.97 8.14
N GLU A 319 -24.03 -2.80 7.81
CA GLU A 319 -24.68 -3.32 6.62
C GLU A 319 -25.11 -2.14 5.74
N ILE A 320 -24.72 -2.18 4.46
CA ILE A 320 -25.15 -1.22 3.44
C ILE A 320 -26.04 -1.94 2.44
N ILE A 321 -27.22 -1.37 2.19
CA ILE A 321 -28.24 -1.91 1.31
C ILE A 321 -28.52 -0.90 0.19
N MET A 322 -28.36 -1.33 -1.06
CA MET A 322 -28.70 -0.54 -2.25
C MET A 322 -29.77 -1.25 -3.07
N SER A 323 -30.86 -0.57 -3.39
CA SER A 323 -31.92 -1.14 -4.23
C SER A 323 -31.48 -1.17 -5.69
N GLY A 324 -31.44 -2.35 -6.31
CA GLY A 324 -31.09 -2.54 -7.71
C GLY A 324 -32.22 -3.15 -8.54
N PRO A 325 -32.08 -3.16 -9.87
CA PRO A 325 -33.05 -3.81 -10.78
C PRO A 325 -33.16 -5.33 -10.59
N PHE A 326 -32.16 -5.95 -9.96
CA PHE A 326 -32.10 -7.39 -9.68
C PHE A 326 -32.40 -7.73 -8.21
N GLY A 327 -32.93 -6.77 -7.45
CA GLY A 327 -33.10 -6.87 -5.99
C GLY A 327 -32.08 -6.02 -5.23
N PRO A 328 -32.13 -6.05 -3.88
CA PRO A 328 -31.19 -5.31 -3.06
C PRO A 328 -29.79 -5.94 -3.15
N ALA A 329 -28.79 -5.10 -3.42
CA ALA A 329 -27.39 -5.45 -3.21
C ALA A 329 -27.03 -5.09 -1.76
N VAL A 330 -26.42 -6.04 -1.06
CA VAL A 330 -26.08 -5.91 0.37
C VAL A 330 -24.60 -6.19 0.54
N GLY A 331 -23.92 -5.34 1.29
CA GLY A 331 -22.54 -5.55 1.70
C GLY A 331 -22.39 -5.25 3.18
N THR A 332 -21.43 -5.91 3.82
CA THR A 332 -21.22 -5.83 5.25
C THR A 332 -19.75 -5.76 5.58
N ILE A 333 -19.39 -5.00 6.63
CA ILE A 333 -18.03 -4.99 7.16
C ILE A 333 -18.07 -4.80 8.69
N THR A 334 -17.14 -5.43 9.39
CA THR A 334 -16.97 -5.20 10.84
C THR A 334 -16.43 -3.79 11.07
N CYS A 335 -16.91 -3.12 12.10
CA CYS A 335 -16.53 -1.77 12.49
C CYS A 335 -16.00 -1.81 13.92
N ARG A 336 -14.78 -1.30 14.17
CA ARG A 336 -14.16 -1.37 15.51
C ARG A 336 -13.32 -0.15 15.85
N THR A 337 -13.05 0.07 17.13
CA THR A 337 -11.95 0.94 17.57
C THR A 337 -10.64 0.16 17.55
N MET A 338 -9.52 0.88 17.43
CA MET A 338 -8.18 0.27 17.44
C MET A 338 -7.33 0.92 18.50
N PHE A 339 -6.30 0.20 18.92
CA PHE A 339 -5.18 0.84 19.59
C PHE A 339 -4.52 1.81 18.62
N HIS A 340 -4.17 3.00 19.10
CA HIS A 340 -3.51 4.01 18.31
C HIS A 340 -2.47 4.78 19.13
N TYR A 341 -1.57 5.42 18.41
CA TYR A 341 -0.61 6.40 18.92
C TYR A 341 -0.37 7.46 17.84
N GLY A 342 0.34 8.52 18.17
CA GLY A 342 0.72 9.53 17.20
C GLY A 342 2.16 9.36 16.73
N VAL A 343 2.45 9.65 15.47
CA VAL A 343 3.81 9.69 14.91
C VAL A 343 4.05 11.01 14.19
N ASN A 344 5.16 11.65 14.48
CA ASN A 344 5.68 12.79 13.75
C ASN A 344 6.64 12.28 12.68
N ILE A 345 6.25 12.40 11.41
CA ILE A 345 7.13 12.08 10.29
C ILE A 345 7.89 13.35 9.92
N THR A 346 9.14 13.44 10.38
CA THR A 346 10.00 14.62 10.22
C THR A 346 10.98 14.42 9.08
N ARG A 347 10.85 15.23 8.04
CA ARG A 347 11.79 15.24 6.91
C ARG A 347 13.01 16.07 7.26
N VAL A 348 14.18 15.47 7.25
CA VAL A 348 15.45 16.10 7.61
C VAL A 348 16.11 16.67 6.35
N ALA A 349 16.38 17.99 6.35
CA ALA A 349 16.68 18.78 5.15
C ALA A 349 15.58 18.66 4.09
N THR A 350 14.43 19.26 4.37
CA THR A 350 13.24 19.22 3.48
C THR A 350 13.51 19.56 2.02
N GLU A 351 14.47 20.45 1.76
CA GLU A 351 14.86 20.92 0.43
C GLU A 351 15.54 19.82 -0.42
N ASP A 352 15.98 18.73 0.21
CA ASP A 352 16.56 17.57 -0.47
C ASP A 352 15.51 16.54 -0.92
N PHE A 353 14.24 16.73 -0.56
CA PHE A 353 13.12 15.92 -1.05
C PHE A 353 12.51 16.56 -2.30
N THR A 354 12.41 15.79 -3.37
CA THR A 354 11.64 16.14 -4.56
C THR A 354 10.14 15.91 -4.34
N ASN A 355 9.28 16.54 -5.16
CA ASN A 355 7.82 16.33 -5.15
C ASN A 355 7.42 14.85 -5.23
N GLN A 356 8.17 14.06 -6.01
CA GLN A 356 7.91 12.63 -6.13
C GLN A 356 8.33 11.88 -4.86
N GLU A 357 9.49 12.20 -4.27
CA GLU A 357 9.90 11.61 -2.99
C GLU A 357 8.94 11.96 -1.84
N TYR A 358 8.29 13.13 -1.86
CA TYR A 358 7.20 13.45 -0.91
C TYR A 358 6.00 12.49 -1.06
N THR A 359 5.62 12.20 -2.30
CA THR A 359 4.53 11.25 -2.60
C THR A 359 4.91 9.83 -2.19
N ASP A 360 6.15 9.44 -2.50
CA ASP A 360 6.69 8.13 -2.15
C ASP A 360 6.82 7.95 -0.63
N LEU A 361 7.18 9.00 0.12
CA LEU A 361 7.21 8.97 1.58
C LEU A 361 5.80 8.85 2.19
N GLY A 362 4.81 9.57 1.65
CA GLY A 362 3.41 9.37 2.04
C GLY A 362 2.95 7.93 1.82
N THR A 363 3.38 7.33 0.71
CA THR A 363 3.13 5.91 0.40
C THR A 363 3.81 4.99 1.40
N ALA A 364 5.06 5.27 1.77
CA ALA A 364 5.82 4.51 2.77
C ALA A 364 5.14 4.55 4.15
N VAL A 365 4.71 5.72 4.60
CA VAL A 365 4.03 5.90 5.89
C VAL A 365 2.68 5.18 5.91
N ASN A 366 1.91 5.24 4.83
CA ASN A 366 0.68 4.46 4.71
C ASN A 366 0.97 2.95 4.74
N ARG A 367 2.07 2.50 4.13
CA ARG A 367 2.51 1.10 4.22
C ARG A 367 2.85 0.71 5.66
N THR A 368 3.59 1.55 6.38
CA THR A 368 3.85 1.35 7.82
C THR A 368 2.55 1.22 8.59
N ARG A 369 1.59 2.11 8.35
CA ARG A 369 0.28 2.06 9.01
C ARG A 369 -0.42 0.73 8.75
N THR A 370 -0.48 0.29 7.48
CA THR A 370 -1.07 -1.00 7.11
C THR A 370 -0.40 -2.19 7.80
N ILE A 371 0.92 -2.15 8.06
CA ILE A 371 1.63 -3.21 8.78
C ILE A 371 1.10 -3.33 10.22
N TYR A 372 1.01 -2.21 10.93
CA TYR A 372 0.47 -2.17 12.30
C TYR A 372 -1.02 -2.53 12.34
N GLU A 373 -1.76 -2.08 11.35
CA GLU A 373 -3.19 -2.27 11.27
C GLU A 373 -3.58 -3.74 11.12
N ARG A 374 -2.67 -4.59 10.60
CA ARG A 374 -2.79 -6.08 10.62
C ARG A 374 -2.77 -6.70 12.00
N SER A 375 -2.35 -5.95 13.01
CA SER A 375 -2.35 -6.37 14.41
C SER A 375 -3.20 -5.45 15.27
N ASP A 376 -4.26 -4.86 14.69
CA ASP A 376 -5.23 -4.01 15.41
C ASP A 376 -4.61 -2.80 16.14
N VAL A 377 -3.45 -2.32 15.66
CA VAL A 377 -2.80 -1.08 16.09
C VAL A 377 -2.72 -0.12 14.89
N SER A 378 -2.95 1.17 15.08
CA SER A 378 -2.81 2.19 14.03
C SER A 378 -2.06 3.41 14.56
N PHE A 379 -1.80 4.40 13.71
CA PHE A 379 -1.24 5.65 14.19
C PHE A 379 -1.64 6.85 13.33
N ASP A 380 -1.82 7.99 14.00
CA ASP A 380 -2.02 9.27 13.37
C ASP A 380 -0.69 9.88 12.96
N VAL A 381 -0.66 10.55 11.82
CA VAL A 381 0.56 11.14 11.28
C VAL A 381 0.47 12.64 11.33
N GLN A 382 1.49 13.26 11.93
CA GLN A 382 1.77 14.67 11.72
C GLN A 382 3.02 14.83 10.87
N TRP A 383 2.90 15.57 9.77
CA TRP A 383 4.02 15.85 8.89
C TRP A 383 4.81 17.06 9.39
N ARG A 384 6.12 16.89 9.52
CA ARG A 384 7.04 17.95 9.97
C ARG A 384 8.22 18.07 9.01
N GLY A 385 9.08 19.04 9.25
CA GLY A 385 10.22 19.31 8.38
C GLY A 385 11.26 20.15 9.08
N ILE A 386 12.52 19.78 8.91
CA ILE A 386 13.67 20.56 9.33
C ILE A 386 14.34 21.08 8.06
N ALA A 387 14.35 22.40 7.91
CA ALA A 387 15.02 23.06 6.79
C ALA A 387 16.53 22.79 6.83
N ARG A 388 17.16 22.67 5.66
CA ARG A 388 18.61 22.40 5.54
C ARG A 388 19.45 23.44 6.30
N ALA A 389 19.01 24.69 6.33
CA ALA A 389 19.70 25.76 7.06
C ALA A 389 19.70 25.54 8.60
N ASN A 390 18.76 24.77 9.14
CA ASN A 390 18.58 24.57 10.57
C ASN A 390 19.05 23.18 11.03
N VAL A 391 19.14 22.23 10.12
CA VAL A 391 19.37 20.81 10.45
C VAL A 391 20.78 20.49 10.95
N GLY A 392 21.73 21.41 10.73
CA GLY A 392 23.14 21.18 11.05
C GLY A 392 23.73 20.02 10.23
N GLY A 393 24.44 19.11 10.91
CA GLY A 393 25.09 17.94 10.33
C GLY A 393 24.17 16.76 10.04
N TYR A 394 22.97 16.73 10.62
CA TYR A 394 22.13 15.53 10.74
C TYR A 394 21.50 15.02 9.43
N GLN A 395 21.87 15.58 8.29
CA GLN A 395 21.46 15.09 6.97
C GLN A 395 21.96 13.66 6.73
N ILE A 396 23.19 13.41 7.16
CA ILE A 396 23.86 12.11 7.10
C ILE A 396 24.29 11.80 8.51
N ILE A 397 23.75 10.74 9.10
CA ILE A 397 24.10 10.32 10.45
C ILE A 397 25.34 9.43 10.37
N ASP A 398 26.48 9.91 10.85
CA ASP A 398 27.77 9.20 10.77
C ASP A 398 28.19 8.52 12.07
N SER A 399 27.48 8.78 13.18
CA SER A 399 27.73 8.18 14.48
C SER A 399 26.46 8.06 15.33
N PHE A 400 26.45 7.11 16.27
CA PHE A 400 25.37 6.99 17.25
C PHE A 400 25.24 8.23 18.14
N ALA A 401 26.35 8.91 18.43
CA ALA A 401 26.33 10.16 19.19
C ALA A 401 25.60 11.28 18.44
N GLU A 402 25.83 11.38 17.12
CA GLU A 402 25.10 12.33 16.27
C GLU A 402 23.60 12.03 16.21
N PHE A 403 23.24 10.75 16.08
CA PHE A 403 21.84 10.31 16.15
C PHE A 403 21.14 10.75 17.43
N HIS A 404 21.72 10.46 18.61
CA HIS A 404 21.13 10.88 19.88
C HIS A 404 21.09 12.40 20.03
N GLN A 405 22.03 13.14 19.44
CA GLN A 405 21.98 14.60 19.44
C GLN A 405 20.85 15.13 18.54
N LEU A 406 20.60 14.52 17.37
CA LEU A 406 19.42 14.83 16.54
C LEU A 406 18.13 14.67 17.35
N LEU A 407 17.99 13.55 18.07
CA LEU A 407 16.82 13.32 18.91
C LEU A 407 16.71 14.36 20.04
N ALA A 408 17.81 14.66 20.73
CA ALA A 408 17.82 15.66 21.80
C ALA A 408 17.49 17.09 21.32
N ASP A 409 17.93 17.44 20.12
CA ASP A 409 17.74 18.78 19.55
C ASP A 409 16.32 19.00 18.98
N TRP A 410 15.72 17.94 18.43
CA TRP A 410 14.50 18.06 17.62
C TRP A 410 13.28 17.29 18.15
N SER A 411 13.47 16.37 19.10
CA SER A 411 12.39 15.74 19.88
C SER A 411 12.21 16.55 21.15
N GLY A 412 11.08 17.23 21.30
CA GLY A 412 10.93 18.24 22.35
C GLY A 412 9.51 18.56 22.80
N PRO A 413 9.36 19.39 23.83
CA PRO A 413 8.05 19.73 24.41
C PRO A 413 7.18 20.60 23.47
N ASP A 414 7.78 21.24 22.46
CA ASP A 414 7.08 22.04 21.45
C ASP A 414 6.52 21.18 20.30
N THR A 415 6.64 19.85 20.42
CA THR A 415 6.02 18.87 19.54
C THR A 415 4.68 18.44 20.15
N ASN A 416 3.78 17.90 19.34
CA ASN A 416 2.55 17.30 19.86
C ASN A 416 2.88 15.99 20.62
N GLN A 417 1.87 15.37 21.24
CA GLN A 417 2.04 14.08 21.90
C GLN A 417 2.13 12.94 20.87
N ASN A 418 3.24 12.88 20.13
CA ASN A 418 3.55 11.84 19.15
C ASN A 418 4.99 11.35 19.30
N ILE A 419 5.28 10.14 18.81
CA ILE A 419 6.63 9.59 18.65
C ILE A 419 7.31 10.27 17.46
N ASP A 420 8.54 10.76 17.60
CA ASP A 420 9.28 11.38 16.51
C ASP A 420 10.04 10.36 15.66
N ALA A 421 9.77 10.36 14.35
CA ALA A 421 10.44 9.55 13.35
C ALA A 421 11.11 10.46 12.31
N PHE A 422 12.44 10.49 12.32
CA PHE A 422 13.25 11.33 11.45
C PHE A 422 13.66 10.59 10.18
N ILE A 423 13.35 11.16 9.02
CA ILE A 423 13.72 10.61 7.72
C ILE A 423 14.93 11.38 7.19
N VAL A 424 16.11 10.78 7.31
CA VAL A 424 17.43 11.36 6.95
C VAL A 424 17.87 10.95 5.55
N GLN A 425 18.89 11.62 4.99
CA GLN A 425 19.39 11.27 3.66
C GLN A 425 20.05 9.88 3.66
N SER A 426 20.89 9.61 4.66
CA SER A 426 21.53 8.31 4.86
C SER A 426 22.02 8.14 6.29
N ILE A 427 22.22 6.89 6.69
CA ILE A 427 22.96 6.51 7.89
C ILE A 427 24.26 5.87 7.42
N ALA A 428 25.40 6.43 7.85
CA ALA A 428 26.73 6.10 7.35
C ALA A 428 27.70 5.77 8.51
N ILE A 429 27.18 5.13 9.56
CA ILE A 429 27.98 4.69 10.70
C ILE A 429 28.92 3.57 10.25
N ALA A 430 30.22 3.80 10.38
CA ALA A 430 31.23 2.88 9.86
C ALA A 430 31.11 1.48 10.50
N GLY A 431 31.02 0.45 9.64
CA GLY A 431 31.05 -0.96 10.05
C GLY A 431 29.73 -1.54 10.55
N THR A 432 28.63 -0.78 10.55
CA THR A 432 27.32 -1.28 11.03
C THR A 432 26.38 -1.68 9.90
N GLY A 433 26.40 -0.95 8.77
CA GLY A 433 25.50 -1.20 7.64
C GLY A 433 24.02 -0.97 7.95
N VAL A 434 23.71 -0.28 9.05
CA VAL A 434 22.34 0.01 9.49
C VAL A 434 21.73 1.13 8.66
N ASP A 435 20.42 1.05 8.46
CA ASP A 435 19.60 2.04 7.76
C ASP A 435 18.46 2.59 8.62
N GLY A 436 18.19 1.99 9.77
CA GLY A 436 17.35 2.50 10.85
C GLY A 436 18.05 2.43 12.21
N ILE A 437 17.68 3.36 13.10
CA ILE A 437 18.14 3.40 14.50
C ILE A 437 17.01 3.91 15.38
N ASP A 438 16.74 3.19 16.45
CA ASP A 438 15.84 3.60 17.52
C ASP A 438 16.61 4.16 18.74
N GLY A 439 15.99 5.10 19.45
CA GLY A 439 16.59 5.78 20.61
C GLY A 439 16.79 4.84 21.80
N SER A 440 15.79 4.01 22.10
CA SER A 440 15.86 3.03 23.19
C SER A 440 14.74 2.02 23.09
N ILE A 441 14.95 0.78 23.58
CA ILE A 441 13.94 -0.28 23.58
C ILE A 441 13.53 -0.63 25.03
N PRO A 442 12.28 -0.38 25.46
CA PRO A 442 11.29 0.49 24.81
C PRO A 442 11.71 1.96 24.83
N GLY A 443 11.09 2.74 23.96
CA GLY A 443 11.22 4.19 23.91
C GLY A 443 10.63 4.82 25.17
N PRO A 444 11.13 5.98 25.61
CA PRO A 444 10.53 6.65 26.75
C PRO A 444 9.12 7.15 26.37
N THR A 445 8.23 7.24 27.35
CA THR A 445 6.95 7.96 27.19
C THR A 445 7.13 9.48 27.32
N SER A 446 8.37 9.96 27.56
CA SER A 446 8.71 11.37 27.53
C SER A 446 9.01 11.82 26.11
N HIS A 447 8.49 12.99 25.74
CA HIS A 447 8.59 13.60 24.41
C HIS A 447 9.93 14.29 24.12
N ALA A 448 10.93 14.13 24.99
CA ALA A 448 12.15 14.89 24.92
C ALA A 448 13.33 14.08 25.42
N GLY A 449 14.49 14.35 24.82
CA GLY A 449 15.75 13.78 25.21
C GLY A 449 16.38 12.93 24.10
N PRO A 450 17.59 12.43 24.37
CA PRO A 450 18.40 11.73 23.38
C PRO A 450 17.81 10.38 22.95
N ASP A 451 16.82 9.86 23.68
CA ASP A 451 16.23 8.54 23.43
C ASP A 451 14.79 8.64 22.88
N SER A 452 14.27 9.86 22.67
CA SER A 452 12.86 10.12 22.35
C SER A 452 12.57 10.14 20.85
N GLY A 453 12.86 9.04 20.16
CA GLY A 453 12.40 8.84 18.79
C GLY A 453 13.25 7.82 18.05
N LEU A 454 13.14 7.87 16.73
CA LEU A 454 13.88 6.99 15.82
C LEU A 454 14.30 7.73 14.56
N THR A 455 15.24 7.15 13.83
CA THR A 455 15.69 7.63 12.52
C THR A 455 15.67 6.50 11.49
N ALA A 456 15.23 6.81 10.27
CA ALA A 456 15.32 5.93 9.12
C ALA A 456 15.98 6.66 7.93
N SER A 457 16.86 5.99 7.20
CA SER A 457 17.35 6.47 5.91
C SER A 457 16.21 6.49 4.90
N LYS A 458 16.09 7.57 4.12
CA LYS A 458 15.04 7.68 3.10
C LYS A 458 15.10 6.61 1.99
N CYS A 459 16.21 5.88 1.84
CA CYS A 459 16.37 4.79 0.87
C CYS A 459 15.97 5.18 -0.57
N GLY A 460 16.63 6.19 -1.13
CA GLY A 460 16.31 6.75 -2.44
C GLY A 460 16.95 6.03 -3.64
N TYR A 461 16.29 6.07 -4.79
CA TYR A 461 16.84 5.66 -6.08
C TYR A 461 16.40 6.63 -7.18
N VAL A 462 16.91 6.45 -8.39
CA VAL A 462 16.40 7.16 -9.58
C VAL A 462 15.77 6.10 -10.47
N ASP A 463 14.54 6.32 -10.93
CA ASP A 463 13.85 5.36 -11.80
C ASP A 463 14.31 5.45 -13.27
N ALA A 464 13.73 4.63 -14.15
CA ALA A 464 14.08 4.59 -15.57
C ALA A 464 13.73 5.90 -16.33
N SER A 465 12.82 6.72 -15.77
CA SER A 465 12.46 8.02 -16.33
C SER A 465 13.42 9.14 -15.92
N GLY A 466 14.36 8.87 -15.01
CA GLY A 466 15.28 9.87 -14.46
C GLY A 466 14.71 10.63 -13.25
N ILE A 467 13.55 10.21 -12.72
CA ILE A 467 12.93 10.83 -11.55
C ILE A 467 13.49 10.18 -10.29
N ARG A 468 13.83 11.00 -9.28
CA ARG A 468 14.22 10.53 -7.95
C ARG A 468 13.00 9.98 -7.22
N ARG A 469 13.15 8.79 -6.64
CA ARG A 469 12.12 8.00 -5.96
C ARG A 469 12.61 7.52 -4.61
N LEU A 470 11.70 7.15 -3.72
CA LEU A 470 12.02 6.37 -2.52
C LEU A 470 11.58 4.92 -2.72
N HIS A 471 12.30 3.98 -2.12
CA HIS A 471 11.85 2.58 -2.02
C HIS A 471 10.70 2.47 -1.01
N SER A 472 9.50 2.94 -1.33
CA SER A 472 8.39 3.11 -0.38
C SER A 472 8.03 1.85 0.40
N GLU A 473 8.09 0.67 -0.22
CA GLU A 473 7.83 -0.60 0.48
C GLU A 473 8.87 -0.88 1.56
N TYR A 474 10.15 -0.69 1.20
CA TYR A 474 11.27 -0.91 2.11
C TYR A 474 11.29 0.13 3.21
N LEU A 475 11.14 1.42 2.86
CA LEU A 475 11.08 2.51 3.82
C LEU A 475 9.89 2.37 4.77
N GLY A 476 8.73 1.95 4.26
CA GLY A 476 7.55 1.72 5.09
C GLY A 476 7.74 0.57 6.09
N MET A 477 8.38 -0.52 5.65
CA MET A 477 8.81 -1.59 6.55
C MET A 477 9.82 -1.08 7.58
N LEU A 478 10.87 -0.36 7.14
CA LEU A 478 11.94 0.13 8.00
C LEU A 478 11.42 1.09 9.07
N ILE A 479 10.58 2.06 8.72
CA ILE A 479 9.91 2.92 9.71
C ILE A 479 9.11 2.07 10.70
N GLY A 480 8.44 1.02 10.21
CA GLY A 480 7.69 0.11 11.07
C GLY A 480 8.58 -0.73 11.99
N HIS A 481 9.72 -1.19 11.52
CA HIS A 481 10.71 -1.92 12.32
C HIS A 481 11.20 -1.06 13.48
N GLU A 482 11.62 0.18 13.20
CA GLU A 482 12.09 1.10 14.24
C GLU A 482 10.97 1.51 15.19
N LEU A 483 9.75 1.74 14.70
CA LEU A 483 8.60 1.97 15.58
C LEU A 483 8.33 0.75 16.47
N GLY A 484 8.61 -0.46 15.98
CA GLY A 484 8.50 -1.69 16.74
C GLY A 484 9.46 -1.68 17.92
N HIS A 485 10.72 -1.32 17.67
CA HIS A 485 11.73 -1.10 18.72
C HIS A 485 11.28 -0.06 19.74
N TYR A 486 10.83 1.10 19.28
CA TYR A 486 10.34 2.15 20.17
C TYR A 486 9.17 1.68 21.03
N LEU A 487 8.28 0.84 20.49
CA LEU A 487 7.15 0.26 21.21
C LEU A 487 7.52 -0.96 22.08
N GLY A 488 8.82 -1.25 22.23
CA GLY A 488 9.35 -2.26 23.15
C GLY A 488 9.64 -3.62 22.52
N LEU A 489 9.57 -3.75 21.20
CA LEU A 489 9.89 -4.99 20.53
C LEU A 489 11.40 -5.16 20.37
N VAL A 490 11.87 -6.38 20.56
CA VAL A 490 13.26 -6.77 20.32
C VAL A 490 13.36 -7.59 19.03
N HIS A 491 14.56 -7.70 18.48
CA HIS A 491 14.78 -8.57 17.33
C HIS A 491 14.41 -10.02 17.60
N VAL A 492 13.86 -10.68 16.58
CA VAL A 492 13.57 -12.12 16.55
C VAL A 492 14.17 -12.73 15.29
N ASN A 493 14.30 -14.05 15.25
CA ASN A 493 14.89 -14.77 14.10
C ASN A 493 13.83 -15.41 13.17
N ASP A 494 12.57 -15.03 13.33
CA ASP A 494 11.45 -15.59 12.58
C ASP A 494 11.33 -14.90 11.21
N ALA A 495 11.48 -15.66 10.13
CA ALA A 495 11.31 -15.13 8.77
C ALA A 495 9.88 -14.61 8.56
N GLY A 496 9.73 -13.45 7.91
CA GLY A 496 8.44 -12.77 7.72
C GLY A 496 8.04 -11.87 8.89
N ASN A 497 8.74 -11.93 10.03
CA ASN A 497 8.47 -11.07 11.18
C ASN A 497 9.08 -9.69 10.99
N LEU A 498 8.32 -8.62 11.27
CA LEU A 498 8.79 -7.25 11.14
C LEU A 498 10.07 -6.97 11.94
N MET A 499 10.30 -7.69 13.05
CA MET A 499 11.47 -7.52 13.91
C MET A 499 12.66 -8.42 13.54
N LEU A 500 12.76 -8.87 12.29
CA LEU A 500 13.94 -9.60 11.81
C LEU A 500 15.14 -8.62 11.67
N PRO A 501 16.36 -8.91 12.20
CA PRO A 501 17.50 -7.98 12.13
C PRO A 501 17.93 -7.57 10.73
N SER A 502 17.60 -8.39 9.72
CA SER A 502 17.88 -8.13 8.31
C SER A 502 16.57 -8.19 7.52
N SER A 503 15.59 -7.42 7.98
CA SER A 503 14.26 -7.36 7.38
C SER A 503 14.32 -6.85 5.94
N GLY A 504 13.62 -7.52 5.04
CA GLY A 504 13.26 -7.05 3.72
C GLY A 504 11.82 -6.54 3.68
N THR A 505 11.36 -6.12 2.50
CA THR A 505 10.02 -5.52 2.29
C THR A 505 8.82 -6.40 2.70
N ASN A 506 9.05 -7.70 2.93
CA ASN A 506 8.00 -8.69 3.18
C ASN A 506 7.98 -9.16 4.65
N ASP A 507 8.93 -8.68 5.45
CA ASP A 507 8.97 -8.92 6.88
C ASP A 507 8.01 -7.92 7.55
N ILE A 508 6.73 -8.29 7.61
CA ILE A 508 5.61 -7.39 7.94
C ILE A 508 4.63 -8.00 8.94
N ALA A 509 4.96 -9.15 9.54
CA ALA A 509 4.12 -9.82 10.52
C ALA A 509 4.54 -9.50 11.95
N PHE A 510 3.57 -9.49 12.86
CA PHE A 510 3.80 -9.53 14.30
C PHE A 510 3.29 -10.85 14.87
N THR A 511 3.94 -11.34 15.91
CA THR A 511 3.40 -12.39 16.78
C THR A 511 2.39 -11.79 17.76
N TYR A 512 1.51 -12.62 18.30
CA TYR A 512 0.59 -12.18 19.36
C TYR A 512 1.32 -11.65 20.60
N GLY A 513 2.50 -12.19 20.91
CA GLY A 513 3.35 -11.69 22.01
C GLY A 513 3.84 -10.27 21.75
N GLN A 514 4.29 -9.98 20.53
CA GLN A 514 4.70 -8.62 20.12
C GLN A 514 3.52 -7.65 20.15
N TYR A 515 2.35 -8.06 19.65
CA TYR A 515 1.11 -7.28 19.81
C TYR A 515 0.84 -6.93 21.28
N GLY A 516 0.91 -7.93 22.17
CA GLY A 516 0.78 -7.73 23.60
C GLY A 516 1.77 -6.72 24.17
N THR A 517 3.04 -6.75 23.76
CA THR A 517 4.03 -5.76 24.19
C THR A 517 3.67 -4.34 23.74
N MET A 518 3.32 -4.16 22.46
CA MET A 518 3.03 -2.83 21.90
C MET A 518 1.85 -2.14 22.59
N ILE A 519 0.74 -2.86 22.81
CA ILE A 519 -0.48 -2.25 23.38
C ILE A 519 -0.33 -1.82 24.85
N HIS A 520 0.70 -2.32 25.55
CA HIS A 520 1.03 -1.90 26.92
C HIS A 520 2.02 -0.74 26.95
N HIS A 521 2.54 -0.29 25.81
CA HIS A 521 3.40 0.87 25.74
C HIS A 521 2.61 2.12 26.13
N GLY A 522 3.17 3.02 26.95
CA GLY A 522 2.43 4.18 27.48
C GLY A 522 2.03 5.24 26.44
N TRP A 523 2.48 5.09 25.20
CA TRP A 523 2.05 5.88 24.04
C TRP A 523 0.78 5.37 23.38
N VAL A 524 0.56 4.05 23.50
CA VAL A 524 -0.54 3.37 22.84
C VAL A 524 -1.76 3.48 23.73
N ARG A 525 -2.83 3.99 23.14
CA ARG A 525 -4.13 4.12 23.78
C ARG A 525 -5.19 3.58 22.82
N ILE A 526 -6.30 3.11 23.35
CA ILE A 526 -7.45 2.81 22.51
C ILE A 526 -8.32 4.06 22.45
N ASP A 527 -8.86 4.35 21.27
CA ASP A 527 -9.82 5.43 21.07
C ASP A 527 -11.01 5.34 22.05
#